data_AF-A0A3C0HNW3-F1
#
_entry.id   AF-A0A3C0HNW3-F1
#
_cell.length_a   1.000
_cell.length_b   1.000
_cell.length_c   1.000
_cell.angle_alpha   90.00
_cell.angle_beta   90.00
_cell.angle_gamma   90.00
#
_symmetry.space_group_name_H-M   'P 1'
#
loop_
_entity.id
_entity.type
_entity.pdbx_description
1 polymer ?
#
loop_
_entity_poly.entity_id
_entity_poly.type
_entity_poly.pdbx_seq_one_letter_code
_entity_poly.pdbx_strand_id
1 'polypeptide(L)' 'MSICAEATVPERLPVDQSHRDRIVKVRDTNQFVEAGAGSGKTRALVDRVEALVLDDAIPLEHLAAITFTEKAAA' A
#
# COMPACT_ATOMS: atom_id res chain seq x y z
N MET A 1 -35.23 7.19 25.04
CA MET A 1 -35.34 6.97 23.58
C MET A 1 -33.96 6.61 23.11
N SER A 2 -33.78 5.33 22.73
CA SER A 2 -32.48 4.67 22.55
C SER A 2 -31.78 5.16 21.28
N ILE A 3 -30.54 5.63 21.41
CA ILE A 3 -29.61 5.74 20.28
C ILE A 3 -29.09 4.35 19.99
N CYS A 4 -29.44 3.81 18.81
CA CYS A 4 -28.84 2.58 18.32
C CYS A 4 -27.36 2.87 18.03
N ALA A 5 -26.47 2.33 18.86
CA ALA A 5 -25.06 2.25 18.53
C ALA A 5 -24.91 1.28 17.34
N GLU A 6 -24.52 1.79 16.19
CA GLU A 6 -24.04 0.95 15.09
C GLU A 6 -22.81 0.19 15.59
N ALA A 7 -22.99 -1.11 15.76
CA ALA A 7 -21.90 -2.02 16.09
C ALA A 7 -20.87 -1.95 14.95
N THR A 8 -19.73 -1.32 15.22
CA THR A 8 -18.56 -1.37 14.35
C THR A 8 -18.08 -2.81 14.31
N VAL A 9 -18.35 -3.49 13.19
CA VAL A 9 -17.81 -4.83 12.93
C VAL A 9 -16.29 -4.73 12.99
N PRO A 10 -15.58 -5.53 13.81
CA PRO A 10 -14.12 -5.50 13.82
C PRO A 10 -13.64 -5.86 12.42
N GLU A 11 -12.93 -4.92 11.78
CA GLU A 11 -12.43 -5.08 10.42
C GLU A 11 -11.42 -6.23 10.42
N ARG A 12 -11.88 -7.38 9.93
CA ARG A 12 -11.06 -8.59 9.90
C ARG A 12 -10.02 -8.40 8.82
N LEU A 13 -8.76 -8.31 9.25
CA LEU A 13 -7.63 -8.10 8.36
C LEU A 13 -7.57 -9.18 7.27
N PRO A 14 -7.18 -8.82 6.03
CA PRO A 14 -6.90 -9.77 4.99
C PRO A 14 -5.86 -10.81 5.41
N VAL A 15 -5.98 -12.04 4.89
CA VAL A 15 -5.04 -13.12 5.19
C VAL A 15 -3.60 -12.82 4.74
N ASP A 16 -3.45 -11.91 3.77
CA ASP A 16 -2.17 -11.46 3.22
C ASP A 16 -1.66 -10.16 3.86
N GLN A 17 -2.26 -9.71 4.97
CA GLN A 17 -1.90 -8.44 5.60
C GLN A 17 -0.41 -8.36 5.97
N SER A 18 0.20 -9.47 6.42
CA SER A 18 1.64 -9.50 6.71
C SER A 18 2.52 -9.23 5.48
N HIS A 19 2.08 -9.66 4.29
CA HIS A 19 2.77 -9.35 3.04
C HIS A 19 2.60 -7.89 2.64
N ARG A 20 1.40 -7.33 2.82
CA ARG A 20 1.12 -5.90 2.58
C ARG A 20 1.98 -5.03 3.49
N ASP A 21 2.03 -5.35 4.77
CA ASP A 21 2.90 -4.72 5.76
C ASP A 21 4.38 -4.80 5.35
N ARG A 22 4.84 -5.96 4.87
CA ARG A 22 6.22 -6.15 4.43
C ARG A 22 6.55 -5.27 3.21
N ILE A 23 5.63 -5.13 2.26
CA ILE A 23 5.79 -4.25 1.09
C ILE A 23 5.96 -2.80 1.52
N VAL A 24 5.31 -2.36 2.60
CA VAL A 24 5.42 -0.97 3.08
C VAL A 24 6.63 -0.79 3.99
N LYS A 25 6.90 -1.72 4.92
CA LYS A 25 7.87 -1.53 6.02
C LYS A 25 9.31 -1.94 5.69
N VAL A 26 9.53 -2.89 4.79
CA VAL A 26 10.89 -3.38 4.46
C VAL A 26 11.44 -2.65 3.24
N ARG A 27 12.39 -1.74 3.44
CA ARG A 27 12.81 -0.77 2.41
C ARG A 27 14.28 -0.89 1.98
N ASP A 28 15.13 -1.51 2.78
CA ASP A 28 16.56 -1.69 2.50
C ASP A 28 16.89 -2.90 1.61
N THR A 29 15.89 -3.43 0.91
CA THR A 29 16.06 -4.59 0.04
C THR A 29 15.07 -4.56 -1.12
N ASN A 30 15.45 -5.21 -2.22
CA ASN A 30 14.58 -5.37 -3.38
C ASN A 30 13.42 -6.32 -3.04
N GLN A 31 12.21 -5.92 -3.43
CA GLN A 31 10.99 -6.68 -3.16
C GLN A 31 10.35 -7.08 -4.48
N PHE A 32 10.19 -8.39 -4.69
CA PHE A 32 9.41 -8.94 -5.78
C PHE A 32 8.01 -9.29 -5.27
N VAL A 33 6.98 -8.78 -5.93
CA VAL A 33 5.58 -8.96 -5.50
C VAL A 33 4.80 -9.68 -6.60
N GLU A 34 4.49 -10.94 -6.34
CA GLU A 34 3.59 -11.74 -7.17
C GLU A 34 2.20 -11.76 -6.54
N ALA A 35 1.21 -11.29 -7.29
CA ALA A 35 -0.18 -11.30 -6.83
C ALA A 35 -1.15 -11.27 -8.02
N GLY A 36 -2.31 -11.90 -7.86
CA GLY A 36 -3.36 -11.97 -8.89
C GLY A 36 -3.92 -10.61 -9.32
N ALA A 37 -4.73 -10.60 -10.37
CA ALA A 37 -5.48 -9.41 -10.77
C ALA A 37 -6.40 -8.94 -9.62
N GLY A 38 -6.59 -7.62 -9.46
CA GLY A 38 -7.45 -7.06 -8.42
C GLY A 38 -6.92 -7.15 -6.98
N SER A 39 -5.74 -7.73 -6.74
CA SER A 39 -5.13 -7.85 -5.39
C SER A 39 -4.66 -6.54 -4.76
N GLY A 40 -4.70 -5.43 -5.52
CA GLY A 40 -4.26 -4.11 -5.06
C GLY A 40 -2.76 -3.84 -5.21
N LYS A 41 -2.06 -4.46 -6.17
CA LYS A 41 -0.62 -4.20 -6.42
C LYS A 41 -0.29 -2.71 -6.58
N THR A 42 -1.09 -1.97 -7.36
CA THR A 42 -0.90 -0.52 -7.54
C THR A 42 -1.09 0.23 -6.23
N ARG A 43 -2.10 -0.12 -5.42
CA ARG A 43 -2.30 0.45 -4.07
C ARG A 43 -1.07 0.20 -3.20
N ALA A 44 -0.58 -1.04 -3.15
CA ALA A 44 0.61 -1.38 -2.39
C ALA A 44 1.88 -0.64 -2.86
N LEU A 45 2.01 -0.38 -4.17
CA LEU A 45 3.10 0.44 -4.71
C LEU A 45 2.99 1.90 -4.25
N VAL A 46 1.79 2.48 -4.29
CA VAL A 46 1.52 3.85 -3.79
C VAL A 46 1.80 3.96 -2.30
N ASP A 47 1.26 3.04 -1.49
CA ASP A 47 1.47 3.00 -0.04
C ASP A 47 2.96 2.90 0.31
N ARG A 48 3.75 2.18 -0.49
CA ARG A 48 5.21 2.10 -0.33
C ARG A 48 5.91 3.42 -0.68
N VAL A 49 5.50 4.09 -1.75
CA VAL A 49 6.05 5.42 -2.12
C VAL A 49 5.72 6.45 -1.04
N GLU A 50 4.49 6.45 -0.54
CA GLU A 50 4.08 7.30 0.60
C GLU A 50 4.99 7.06 1.80
N ALA A 51 5.22 5.80 2.17
CA ALA A 51 6.11 5.43 3.26
C ALA A 51 7.55 5.94 3.09
N LEU A 52 8.13 5.79 1.90
CA LEU A 52 9.49 6.27 1.60
C LEU A 52 9.59 7.81 1.72
N VAL A 53 8.54 8.53 1.32
CA VAL A 53 8.52 9.99 1.36
C VAL A 53 8.22 10.51 2.77
N LEU A 54 7.22 9.95 3.43
CA LEU A 54 6.69 10.47 4.69
C LEU A 54 7.46 9.97 5.91
N ASP A 55 7.85 8.69 5.94
CA ASP A 55 8.55 8.11 7.09
C ASP A 55 10.07 8.29 6.96
N ASP A 56 10.62 8.07 5.76
CA ASP A 56 12.07 8.07 5.53
C ASP A 56 12.57 9.42 4.99
N ALA A 57 11.67 10.40 4.80
CA ALA A 57 11.97 11.74 4.30
C ALA A 57 12.73 11.76 2.95
N ILE A 58 12.53 10.74 2.10
CA ILE A 58 13.14 10.71 0.77
C ILE A 58 12.39 11.69 -0.15
N PRO A 59 13.07 12.67 -0.76
CA PRO A 59 12.43 13.57 -1.72
C PRO A 59 11.79 12.79 -2.86
N LEU A 60 10.54 13.13 -3.22
CA LEU A 60 9.82 12.42 -4.27
C LEU A 60 10.56 12.43 -5.61
N GLU A 61 11.29 13.51 -5.91
CA GLU A 61 12.15 13.65 -7.10
C GLU A 61 13.31 12.65 -7.17
N HIS A 62 13.64 11.98 -6.06
CA HIS A 62 14.61 10.89 -6.00
C HIS A 62 14.00 9.50 -6.24
N LEU A 63 12.69 9.40 -6.44
CA LEU A 63 11.98 8.15 -6.68
C LEU A 63 11.51 8.05 -8.13
N ALA A 64 11.72 6.88 -8.74
CA ALA A 64 11.21 6.56 -10.06
C ALA A 64 10.14 5.45 -9.97
N ALA A 65 8.90 5.77 -10.32
CA ALA A 65 7.83 4.79 -10.51
C ALA A 65 7.57 4.59 -12.00
N ILE A 66 7.78 3.36 -12.49
CA ILE A 66 7.64 3.03 -13.92
C ILE A 66 6.39 2.19 -14.11
N THR A 67 5.48 2.65 -14.97
CA THR A 67 4.25 1.94 -15.35
C THR A 67 4.22 1.70 -16.86
N PHE A 68 3.31 0.82 -17.31
CA PHE A 68 3.19 0.50 -18.73
C PHE A 68 2.45 1.59 -19.53
N THR A 69 1.60 2.39 -18.88
CA THR A 69 0.79 3.41 -19.55
C THR A 69 0.80 4.70 -18.75
N GLU A 70 0.72 5.83 -19.45
CA GLU A 70 0.58 7.15 -18.81
C GLU A 70 -0.67 7.22 -17.93
N LYS A 71 -1.77 6.58 -18.32
CA LYS A 71 -3.01 6.51 -17.52
C LYS A 71 -2.82 5.83 -16.15
N ALA A 72 -1.83 4.95 -16.02
CA ALA A 72 -1.51 4.35 -14.72
C ALA A 72 -0.52 5.19 -13.91
N ALA A 73 0.17 6.15 -14.54
CA ALA A 73 1.10 7.06 -13.88
C ALA A 73 0.47 8.40 -13.45
N ALA A 74 -0.51 8.88 -14.23
CA ALA A 74 -1.27 10.11 -13.97
C ALA A 74 -2.42 9.89 -12.99
#